data_AF-A0A151BKA6-F1
#
_entry.id   AF-A0A151BKA6-F1
#
_cell.length_a   1.000
_cell.length_b   1.000
_cell.length_c   1.000
_cell.angle_alpha   90.00
_cell.angle_beta   90.00
_cell.angle_gamma   90.00
#
_symmetry.space_group_name_H-M   'P 1'
#
loop_
_entity.id
_entity.type
_entity.pdbx_description
1 polymer ?
#
loop_
_entity_poly.entity_id
_entity_poly.type
_entity_poly.pdbx_seq_one_letter_code
_entity_poly.pdbx_strand_id
1 'polypeptide(L)'
;MGSWGVAPYNYTFTPDMEGVWRVYASWPGNDEYYGATSEVVNFTVLPPITMTKIYLTLPKSEVTVGDSLEVSGKLVAIINGSEVPIGGVPIIVWFFPPVGWDISQTAYTEDDGTFSLAYKPPLVGNWTISVSWGGNETHTRCSASQTFTVLEKRFPWAEVVGGSVVAVVVIILGVKVFRRKRH
;
A
#
# COMPACT_ATOMS: atom_id res chain seq x y z
N MET A 1 -51.93 38.00 -25.95
CA MET A 1 -50.58 37.96 -25.35
C MET A 1 -50.01 36.58 -25.60
N GLY A 2 -49.19 36.44 -26.63
CA GLY A 2 -48.61 35.15 -27.00
C GLY A 2 -47.53 34.74 -25.99
N SER A 3 -47.68 33.55 -25.41
CA SER A 3 -46.64 32.91 -24.62
C SER A 3 -45.58 32.41 -25.59
N TRP A 4 -44.43 33.08 -25.64
CA TRP A 4 -43.26 32.55 -26.35
C TRP A 4 -42.74 31.35 -25.56
N GLY A 5 -43.11 30.14 -26.00
CA GLY A 5 -42.56 28.91 -25.45
C GLY A 5 -41.07 28.86 -25.74
N VAL A 6 -40.23 29.07 -24.72
CA VAL A 6 -38.82 28.68 -24.78
C VAL A 6 -38.81 27.16 -24.94
N ALA A 7 -38.31 26.67 -26.08
CA ALA A 7 -38.10 25.25 -26.30
C ALA A 7 -36.66 24.91 -25.87
N PRO A 8 -36.42 24.39 -24.66
CA PRO A 8 -35.09 23.96 -24.27
C PRO A 8 -34.65 22.79 -25.14
N TYR A 9 -33.41 22.82 -25.63
CA TYR A 9 -32.77 21.66 -26.27
C TYR A 9 -31.94 20.90 -25.23
N ASN A 10 -31.84 19.59 -25.40
CA ASN A 10 -30.95 18.74 -24.60
C ASN A 10 -30.20 17.78 -25.54
N TYR A 11 -28.90 17.64 -25.34
CA TYR A 11 -28.05 16.71 -26.08
C TYR A 11 -27.10 16.02 -25.11
N THR A 12 -27.01 14.70 -25.20
CA THR A 12 -26.08 13.91 -24.39
C THR A 12 -24.88 13.54 -25.24
N PHE A 13 -23.69 13.94 -24.78
CA PHE A 13 -22.42 13.58 -25.37
C PHE A 13 -21.61 12.76 -24.36
N THR A 14 -21.08 11.62 -24.81
CA THR A 14 -20.13 10.83 -24.03
C THR A 14 -18.76 10.98 -24.68
N PRO A 15 -17.82 11.70 -24.04
CA PRO A 15 -16.46 11.82 -24.54
C PRO A 15 -15.79 10.45 -24.65
N ASP A 16 -15.05 10.24 -25.73
CA ASP A 16 -14.36 9.00 -26.07
C ASP A 16 -12.84 9.07 -25.86
N MET A 17 -12.32 10.26 -25.55
CA MET A 17 -10.92 10.51 -25.26
C MET A 17 -10.73 11.50 -24.11
N GLU A 18 -9.65 11.30 -23.37
CA GLU A 18 -9.16 12.24 -22.36
C GLU A 18 -8.74 13.57 -22.99
N GLY A 19 -8.68 14.62 -22.16
CA GLY A 19 -8.20 15.93 -22.56
C GLY A 19 -9.21 17.05 -22.38
N VAL A 20 -8.88 18.21 -22.93
CA VAL A 20 -9.68 19.44 -22.79
C VAL A 20 -10.69 19.54 -23.92
N TRP A 21 -11.96 19.52 -23.56
CA TRP A 21 -13.08 19.66 -24.48
C TRP A 21 -13.66 21.08 -24.42
N ARG A 22 -14.08 21.58 -25.59
CA ARG A 22 -14.75 22.86 -25.76
C ARG A 22 -16.12 22.62 -26.37
N VAL A 23 -17.17 23.12 -25.74
CA VAL A 23 -18.56 22.95 -26.17
C VAL A 23 -19.20 24.32 -26.34
N TYR A 24 -19.88 24.50 -27.45
CA TYR A 24 -20.75 25.64 -27.71
C TYR A 24 -21.93 25.17 -28.56
N ALA A 25 -23.04 25.88 -28.47
CA ALA A 25 -24.19 25.68 -29.35
C ALA A 25 -24.23 26.80 -30.39
N SER A 26 -24.54 26.46 -31.63
CA SER A 26 -24.69 27.42 -32.71
C SER A 26 -25.98 27.18 -33.47
N TRP A 27 -26.69 28.26 -33.78
CA TRP A 27 -27.87 28.28 -34.63
C TRP A 27 -27.59 29.17 -35.85
N PRO A 28 -27.78 28.68 -37.08
CA PRO A 28 -27.40 29.42 -38.29
C PRO A 28 -28.29 30.63 -38.59
N GLY A 29 -29.47 30.74 -37.99
CA GLY A 29 -30.48 31.73 -38.36
C GLY A 29 -31.55 31.16 -39.28
N ASN A 30 -32.45 32.04 -39.73
CA ASN A 30 -33.42 31.80 -40.79
C ASN A 30 -33.72 33.12 -41.53
N ASP A 31 -34.73 33.13 -42.42
CA ASP A 31 -35.08 34.30 -43.24
C ASP A 31 -35.53 35.53 -42.43
N GLU A 32 -35.92 35.34 -41.16
CA GLU A 32 -36.47 36.37 -40.30
C GLU A 32 -35.51 36.79 -39.17
N TYR A 33 -34.57 35.91 -38.78
CA TYR A 33 -33.68 36.12 -37.63
C TYR A 33 -32.24 35.70 -37.92
N TYR A 34 -31.29 36.52 -37.45
CA TYR A 34 -29.86 36.22 -37.51
C TYR A 34 -29.49 35.01 -36.66
N GLY A 35 -28.48 34.27 -37.11
CA GLY A 35 -27.88 33.19 -36.33
C GLY A 35 -27.29 33.67 -35.00
N ALA A 36 -27.12 32.73 -34.07
CA ALA A 36 -26.57 32.97 -32.75
C ALA A 36 -25.64 31.83 -32.35
N THR A 37 -24.60 32.16 -31.58
CA THR A 37 -23.69 31.17 -31.00
C THR A 37 -23.56 31.45 -29.51
N SER A 38 -23.55 30.39 -28.70
CA SER A 38 -23.36 30.51 -27.25
C SER A 38 -21.91 30.82 -26.90
N GLU A 39 -21.68 31.15 -25.63
CA GLU A 39 -20.33 31.11 -25.07
C GLU A 39 -19.76 29.69 -25.12
N VAL A 40 -18.42 29.61 -25.16
CA VAL A 40 -17.70 28.34 -25.11
C VAL A 40 -17.54 27.92 -23.65
N VAL A 41 -17.95 26.70 -23.34
CA VAL A 41 -17.74 26.05 -22.05
C VAL A 41 -16.64 25.00 -22.19
N ASN A 42 -15.75 24.95 -21.21
CA ASN A 42 -14.59 24.07 -21.21
C ASN A 42 -14.78 23.01 -20.12
N PHE A 43 -14.45 21.76 -20.42
CA PHE A 43 -14.33 20.72 -19.39
C PHE A 43 -13.16 19.78 -19.72
N THR A 44 -12.63 19.10 -18.71
CA THR A 44 -11.52 18.16 -18.87
C THR A 44 -11.99 16.75 -18.59
N VAL A 45 -11.71 15.84 -19.52
CA VAL A 45 -11.90 14.40 -19.36
C VAL A 45 -10.59 13.82 -18.85
N LEU A 46 -10.62 13.16 -17.70
CA LEU A 46 -9.45 12.53 -17.10
C LEU A 46 -9.23 11.11 -17.66
N PRO A 47 -8.00 10.58 -17.65
CA PRO A 47 -7.72 9.18 -17.95
C PRO A 47 -8.60 8.23 -17.13
N PRO A 48 -8.93 7.04 -17.68
CA PRO A 48 -9.57 6.00 -16.89
C PRO A 48 -8.65 5.55 -15.74
N ILE A 49 -9.16 5.61 -14.51
CA ILE A 49 -8.44 5.12 -13.33
C ILE A 49 -8.58 3.60 -13.26
N THR A 50 -7.47 2.89 -13.39
CA THR A 50 -7.40 1.43 -13.33
C THR A 50 -7.35 0.96 -11.88
N MET A 51 -8.25 0.05 -11.52
CA MET A 51 -8.27 -0.54 -10.17
C MET A 51 -7.08 -1.49 -9.99
N THR A 52 -6.49 -1.50 -8.80
CA THR A 52 -5.35 -2.37 -8.47
C THR A 52 -5.61 -3.18 -7.21
N LYS A 53 -4.85 -4.27 -7.09
CA LYS A 53 -4.89 -5.17 -5.94
C LYS A 53 -3.49 -5.63 -5.62
N ILE A 54 -3.20 -5.68 -4.32
CA ILE A 54 -1.96 -6.25 -3.80
C ILE A 54 -2.27 -7.47 -2.95
N TYR A 55 -1.55 -8.54 -3.22
CA TYR A 55 -1.60 -9.79 -2.48
C TYR A 55 -0.43 -9.84 -1.51
N LEU A 56 -0.69 -10.35 -0.32
CA LEU A 56 0.32 -10.58 0.71
C LEU A 56 0.26 -12.07 1.09
N THR A 57 1.41 -12.72 1.13
CA THR A 57 1.56 -14.14 1.45
C THR A 57 2.69 -14.33 2.45
N LEU A 58 2.39 -15.07 3.51
CA LEU A 58 3.37 -15.49 4.52
C LEU A 58 3.47 -17.02 4.44
N PRO A 59 4.69 -17.60 4.40
CA PRO A 59 4.86 -19.06 4.31
C PRO A 59 4.45 -19.76 5.61
N LYS A 60 4.40 -19.02 6.73
CA LYS A 60 4.05 -19.50 8.07
C LYS A 60 3.45 -18.37 8.89
N SER A 61 2.52 -18.71 9.78
CA SER A 61 1.93 -17.78 10.76
C SER A 61 2.74 -17.66 12.05
N GLU A 62 3.78 -18.47 12.21
CA GLU A 62 4.64 -18.50 13.40
C GLU A 62 6.13 -18.50 13.00
N VAL A 63 6.95 -17.71 13.69
CA VAL A 63 8.41 -17.66 13.48
C VAL A 63 9.12 -17.56 14.82
N THR A 64 10.30 -18.18 14.97
CA THR A 64 11.08 -18.04 16.19
C THR A 64 11.89 -16.74 16.15
N VAL A 65 12.03 -16.07 17.29
CA VAL A 65 12.85 -14.86 17.41
C VAL A 65 14.28 -15.12 16.89
N GLY A 66 14.76 -14.22 16.03
CA GLY A 66 16.04 -14.33 15.34
C GLY A 66 16.03 -15.10 14.02
N ASP A 67 14.96 -15.85 13.72
CA ASP A 67 14.78 -16.49 12.42
C ASP A 67 14.25 -15.49 11.38
N SER A 68 14.50 -15.79 10.11
CA SER A 68 13.97 -15.00 9.00
C SER A 68 12.54 -15.43 8.67
N LEU A 69 11.66 -14.46 8.50
CA LEU A 69 10.35 -14.58 7.87
C LEU A 69 10.45 -14.00 6.46
N GLU A 70 10.05 -14.77 5.46
CA GLU A 70 9.91 -14.28 4.09
C GLU A 70 8.51 -13.71 3.90
N VAL A 71 8.43 -12.43 3.56
CA VAL A 71 7.20 -11.74 3.21
C VAL A 71 7.15 -11.66 1.70
N SER A 72 6.15 -12.29 1.07
CA SER A 72 6.02 -12.29 -0.39
C SER A 72 4.63 -11.86 -0.81
N GLY A 73 4.45 -11.60 -2.10
CA GLY A 73 3.16 -11.22 -2.63
C GLY A 73 3.21 -10.83 -4.09
N LYS A 74 2.12 -10.22 -4.58
CA LYS A 74 1.97 -9.81 -5.98
C LYS A 74 1.12 -8.55 -6.10
N LEU A 75 1.54 -7.62 -6.95
CA LEU A 75 0.80 -6.41 -7.31
C LEU A 75 0.24 -6.56 -8.74
N VAL A 76 -1.06 -6.29 -8.90
CA VAL A 76 -1.76 -6.39 -10.18
C VAL A 76 -2.70 -5.22 -10.42
N ALA A 77 -2.86 -4.86 -11.69
CA ALA A 77 -3.96 -4.06 -12.21
C ALA A 77 -5.11 -4.98 -12.65
N ILE A 78 -6.35 -4.50 -12.51
CA ILE A 78 -7.56 -5.20 -12.97
C ILE A 78 -8.01 -4.56 -14.27
N ILE A 79 -7.70 -5.20 -15.40
CA ILE A 79 -8.03 -4.71 -16.75
C ILE A 79 -9.02 -5.68 -17.37
N ASN A 80 -10.25 -5.22 -17.65
CA ASN A 80 -11.33 -6.03 -18.21
C ASN A 80 -11.58 -7.33 -17.43
N GLY A 81 -11.47 -7.28 -16.10
CA GLY A 81 -11.64 -8.43 -15.20
C GLY A 81 -10.44 -9.39 -15.15
N SER A 82 -9.36 -9.12 -15.89
CA SER A 82 -8.12 -9.89 -15.85
C SER A 82 -7.06 -9.19 -15.00
N GLU A 83 -6.23 -9.99 -14.32
CA GLU A 83 -5.10 -9.47 -13.55
C GLU A 83 -3.87 -9.29 -14.44
N VAL A 84 -3.38 -8.06 -14.54
CA VAL A 84 -2.16 -7.72 -15.27
C VAL A 84 -1.09 -7.30 -14.26
N PRO A 85 0.09 -7.93 -14.24
CA PRO A 85 1.15 -7.57 -13.29
C PRO A 85 1.63 -6.14 -13.40
N ILE A 86 2.05 -5.56 -12.26
CA ILE A 86 2.72 -4.26 -12.21
C ILE A 86 4.13 -4.45 -11.65
N GLY A 87 5.14 -4.38 -12.52
CA GLY A 87 6.55 -4.55 -12.17
C GLY A 87 7.32 -3.23 -12.03
N GLY A 88 8.48 -3.30 -11.37
CA GLY A 88 9.45 -2.21 -11.25
C GLY A 88 9.02 -1.05 -10.36
N VAL A 89 7.97 -1.21 -9.54
CA VAL A 89 7.44 -0.13 -8.70
C VAL A 89 7.79 -0.35 -7.22
N PRO A 90 8.06 0.73 -6.45
CA PRO A 90 8.28 0.62 -5.02
C PRO A 90 6.97 0.38 -4.27
N ILE A 91 6.97 -0.55 -3.34
CA ILE A 91 5.90 -0.80 -2.37
C ILE A 91 6.45 -0.63 -0.95
N ILE A 92 5.58 -0.28 -0.01
CA ILE A 92 5.95 -0.11 1.39
C ILE A 92 5.44 -1.29 2.21
N VAL A 93 6.35 -1.95 2.92
CA VAL A 93 6.06 -3.01 3.88
C VAL A 93 6.19 -2.44 5.29
N TRP A 94 5.09 -2.39 6.01
CA TRP A 94 5.02 -2.01 7.42
C TRP A 94 4.99 -3.24 8.32
N PHE A 95 5.80 -3.20 9.37
CA PHE A 95 5.81 -4.16 10.46
C PHE A 95 5.39 -3.43 11.74
N PHE A 96 4.30 -3.91 12.34
CA PHE A 96 3.74 -3.41 13.59
C PHE A 96 4.10 -4.39 14.70
N PRO A 97 5.11 -4.10 15.52
CA PRO A 97 5.47 -4.94 16.65
C PRO A 97 4.38 -4.95 17.72
N PRO A 98 4.37 -5.95 18.62
CA PRO A 98 3.45 -5.97 19.75
C PRO A 98 3.66 -4.78 20.70
N VAL A 99 4.90 -4.27 20.76
CA VAL A 99 5.29 -3.10 21.54
C VAL A 99 6.42 -2.38 20.80
N GLY A 100 6.39 -1.04 20.84
CA GLY A 100 7.45 -0.20 20.30
C GLY A 100 6.97 0.63 19.12
N TRP A 101 7.91 0.96 18.23
CA TRP A 101 7.65 1.79 17.06
C TRP A 101 7.43 0.92 15.82
N ASP A 102 6.53 1.37 14.96
CA ASP A 102 6.30 0.77 13.66
C ASP A 102 7.53 0.91 12.77
N ILE A 103 7.79 -0.13 11.98
CA ILE A 103 8.97 -0.21 11.12
C ILE A 103 8.49 -0.31 9.69
N SER A 104 9.03 0.51 8.79
CA SER A 104 8.77 0.38 7.36
C SER A 104 10.02 -0.02 6.59
N GLN A 105 9.81 -0.78 5.53
CA GLN A 105 10.82 -1.10 4.52
C GLN A 105 10.21 -0.89 3.14
N THR A 106 11.07 -0.56 2.17
CA THR A 106 10.67 -0.50 0.76
C THR A 106 11.10 -1.80 0.09
N ALA A 107 10.17 -2.40 -0.64
CA ALA A 107 10.45 -3.49 -1.58
C ALA A 107 10.09 -3.03 -2.99
N TYR A 108 10.57 -3.74 -4.01
CA TYR A 108 10.22 -3.47 -5.40
C TYR A 108 9.51 -4.69 -5.96
N THR A 109 8.55 -4.45 -6.85
CA THR A 109 7.95 -5.53 -7.62
C THR A 109 8.88 -5.91 -8.79
N GLU A 110 8.97 -7.21 -9.06
CA GLU A 110 9.61 -7.78 -10.25
C GLU A 110 8.72 -7.60 -11.48
N ASP A 111 9.22 -7.88 -12.68
CA ASP A 111 8.47 -7.72 -13.94
C ASP A 111 7.15 -8.52 -13.98
N ASP A 112 7.07 -9.63 -13.24
CA ASP A 112 5.86 -10.45 -13.10
C ASP A 112 4.92 -9.97 -11.98
N GLY A 113 5.20 -8.79 -11.41
CA GLY A 113 4.46 -8.12 -10.34
C GLY A 113 4.69 -8.71 -8.96
N THR A 114 5.51 -9.76 -8.82
CA THR A 114 5.79 -10.36 -7.51
C THR A 114 6.76 -9.52 -6.70
N PHE A 115 6.77 -9.70 -5.39
CA PHE A 115 7.77 -9.11 -4.50
C PHE A 115 8.13 -10.11 -3.40
N SER A 116 9.35 -10.03 -2.88
CA SER A 116 9.78 -10.76 -1.69
C SER A 116 10.69 -9.89 -0.82
N LEU A 117 10.54 -10.00 0.49
CA LEU A 117 11.34 -9.30 1.50
C LEU A 117 11.58 -10.24 2.70
N ALA A 118 12.85 -10.45 3.04
CA ALA A 118 13.22 -11.18 4.25
C ALA A 118 13.27 -10.22 5.47
N TYR A 119 12.55 -10.57 6.54
CA TYR A 119 12.55 -9.82 7.79
C TYR A 119 12.85 -10.71 8.99
N LYS A 120 13.71 -10.23 9.90
CA LYS A 120 14.05 -10.91 11.16
C LYS A 120 13.44 -10.14 12.34
N PRO A 121 12.26 -10.52 12.82
CA PRO A 121 11.61 -9.80 13.91
C PRO A 121 12.41 -9.97 15.22
N PRO A 122 12.75 -8.88 15.92
CA PRO A 122 13.58 -8.93 17.12
C PRO A 122 12.78 -9.17 18.41
N LEU A 123 11.46 -9.06 18.37
CA LEU A 123 10.59 -9.15 19.55
C LEU A 123 9.60 -10.31 19.43
N VAL A 124 9.43 -11.02 20.54
CA VAL A 124 8.42 -12.06 20.73
C VAL A 124 7.04 -11.42 20.85
N GLY A 125 6.00 -12.10 20.35
CA GLY A 125 4.60 -11.68 20.47
C GLY A 125 3.88 -11.62 19.13
N ASN A 126 2.70 -11.00 19.12
CA ASN A 126 1.88 -10.86 17.92
C ASN A 126 2.27 -9.63 17.12
N TRP A 127 2.55 -9.83 15.84
CA TRP A 127 2.90 -8.79 14.90
C TRP A 127 1.79 -8.66 13.84
N THR A 128 1.63 -7.45 13.33
CA THR A 128 0.88 -7.20 12.09
C THR A 128 1.86 -6.79 11.00
N ILE A 129 1.66 -7.29 9.79
CA ILE A 129 2.34 -6.84 8.57
C ILE A 129 1.29 -6.18 7.69
N SER A 130 1.63 -5.04 7.10
CA SER A 130 0.84 -4.41 6.05
C SER A 130 1.73 -4.09 4.86
N VAL A 131 1.29 -4.44 3.66
CA VAL A 131 1.94 -4.03 2.42
C VAL A 131 1.03 -3.06 1.71
N SER A 132 1.56 -1.95 1.23
CA SER A 132 0.80 -0.95 0.49
C SER A 132 1.53 -0.43 -0.73
N TRP A 133 0.73 -0.07 -1.73
CA TRP A 133 1.17 0.68 -2.89
C TRP A 133 0.30 1.92 -3.06
N GLY A 134 0.95 3.07 -3.24
CA GLY A 134 0.29 4.37 -3.27
C GLY A 134 -0.58 4.61 -4.51
N GLY A 135 -0.47 3.77 -5.54
CA GLY A 135 -1.05 4.04 -6.85
C GLY A 135 -0.28 5.13 -7.61
N ASN A 136 -0.86 5.61 -8.69
CA ASN A 136 -0.37 6.73 -9.47
C ASN A 136 -1.55 7.45 -10.16
N GLU A 137 -1.28 8.33 -11.13
CA GLU A 137 -2.30 9.10 -11.86
C GLU A 137 -3.35 8.22 -12.57
N THR A 138 -2.96 7.00 -12.95
CA THR A 138 -3.80 6.07 -13.74
C THR A 138 -4.17 4.80 -12.97
N HIS A 139 -3.67 4.59 -11.75
CA HIS A 139 -3.87 3.39 -10.96
C HIS A 139 -4.26 3.71 -9.52
N THR A 140 -5.27 3.02 -9.00
CA THR A 140 -5.69 3.21 -7.60
C THR A 140 -4.61 2.75 -6.61
N ARG A 141 -4.61 3.33 -5.41
CA ARG A 141 -3.86 2.78 -4.26
C ARG A 141 -4.45 1.44 -3.80
N CYS A 142 -3.64 0.56 -3.23
CA CYS A 142 -4.10 -0.67 -2.62
C CYS A 142 -3.21 -1.08 -1.42
N SER A 143 -3.76 -1.90 -0.52
CA SER A 143 -3.02 -2.46 0.61
C SER A 143 -3.58 -3.82 1.04
N ALA A 144 -2.75 -4.65 1.66
CA ALA A 144 -3.12 -5.92 2.26
C ALA A 144 -2.38 -6.10 3.59
N SER A 145 -3.01 -6.75 4.57
CA SER A 145 -2.40 -7.00 5.87
C SER A 145 -2.63 -8.42 6.36
N GLN A 146 -1.70 -8.91 7.16
CA GLN A 146 -1.76 -10.22 7.82
C GLN A 146 -1.09 -10.13 9.19
N THR A 147 -1.42 -11.07 10.08
CA THR A 147 -0.80 -11.20 11.40
C THR A 147 0.05 -12.46 11.46
N PHE A 148 1.08 -12.42 12.30
CA PHE A 148 1.91 -13.58 12.62
C PHE A 148 2.43 -13.48 14.05
N THR A 149 2.83 -14.61 14.63
CA THR A 149 3.34 -14.67 16.01
C THR A 149 4.82 -15.01 16.02
N VAL A 150 5.59 -14.24 16.78
CA VAL A 150 7.01 -14.51 17.04
C VAL A 150 7.11 -15.26 18.36
N LEU A 151 7.72 -16.44 18.33
CA LEU A 151 7.91 -17.31 19.49
C LEU A 151 9.31 -17.17 20.07
N GLU A 152 9.47 -17.44 21.36
CA GLU A 152 10.77 -17.53 22.00
C GLU A 152 11.60 -18.68 21.43
N LYS A 153 12.91 -18.47 21.34
CA LYS A 153 13.86 -19.54 21.03
C LYS A 153 14.03 -20.42 22.27
N ARG A 154 13.37 -21.57 22.30
CA ARG A 154 13.61 -22.58 23.33
C ARG A 154 14.91 -23.30 23.03
N PHE A 155 15.95 -23.05 23.83
CA PHE A 155 17.14 -23.87 23.84
C PHE A 155 16.88 -25.13 24.67
N PRO A 156 16.98 -26.35 24.10
CA PRO A 156 16.93 -27.57 24.90
C PRO A 156 18.21 -27.64 25.74
N TRP A 157 18.07 -27.45 27.04
CA TRP A 157 19.12 -27.53 28.06
C TRP A 157 19.63 -28.97 28.31
N ALA A 158 19.33 -29.92 27.41
CA ALA A 158 19.51 -31.34 27.65
C ALA A 158 20.93 -31.90 27.42
N GLU A 159 21.91 -31.09 26.99
CA GLU A 159 23.32 -31.54 26.86
C GLU A 159 24.34 -30.53 27.41
N VAL A 160 24.15 -30.05 28.63
CA VAL A 160 25.29 -29.54 29.46
C VAL A 160 25.48 -30.41 30.70
N VAL A 161 24.93 -31.64 30.69
CA VAL A 161 25.27 -32.65 31.68
C VAL A 161 26.57 -33.34 31.25
N GLY A 162 27.70 -32.70 31.57
CA GLY A 162 29.01 -33.34 31.45
C GLY A 162 30.14 -32.41 31.02
N GLY A 163 30.54 -31.48 31.88
CA GLY A 163 31.86 -30.85 31.77
C GLY A 163 31.87 -29.35 31.99
N SER A 164 31.92 -28.97 33.26
CA SER A 164 32.51 -27.74 33.80
C SER A 164 33.19 -26.78 32.81
N VAL A 165 32.57 -25.63 32.48
CA VAL A 165 33.17 -24.30 32.64
C VAL A 165 32.03 -23.29 32.84
N VAL A 166 32.12 -22.55 33.94
CA VAL A 166 31.32 -21.38 34.28
C VAL A 166 31.45 -20.32 33.17
N ALA A 167 30.42 -20.13 32.35
CA ALA A 167 30.34 -18.94 31.51
C ALA A 167 29.91 -17.77 32.40
N VAL A 168 30.90 -16.99 32.83
CA VAL A 168 30.73 -15.71 33.51
C VAL A 168 29.96 -14.78 32.57
N VAL A 169 28.68 -14.53 32.88
CA VAL A 169 27.90 -13.49 32.22
C VAL A 169 28.39 -12.15 32.76
N VAL A 170 29.31 -11.53 32.03
CA VAL A 170 29.77 -10.16 32.28
C VAL A 170 28.65 -9.20 31.87
N ILE A 171 27.78 -8.84 32.83
CA ILE A 171 26.95 -7.63 32.72
C ILE A 171 27.77 -6.48 33.35
N ILE A 172 28.42 -5.70 32.48
CA ILE A 172 29.10 -4.44 32.75
C ILE A 172 28.38 -3.45 31.82
N LEU A 173 27.66 -2.39 32.21
CA LEU A 173 27.69 -1.52 33.40
C LEU A 173 26.30 -0.95 33.67
N GLY A 174 25.98 -0.70 34.94
CA GLY A 174 24.88 0.21 35.27
C GLY A 174 24.28 0.14 36.67
N VAL A 175 24.84 -0.61 37.62
CA VAL A 175 24.29 -0.63 38.99
C VAL A 175 25.22 0.12 39.95
N LYS A 176 24.97 1.43 39.99
CA LYS A 176 24.48 2.11 41.20
C LYS A 176 25.24 1.74 42.48
N VAL A 177 26.37 2.43 42.68
CA VAL A 177 27.03 2.57 43.98
C VAL A 177 26.00 3.07 45.00
N PHE A 178 25.59 2.20 45.94
CA PHE A 178 24.94 2.62 47.17
C PHE A 178 25.26 1.69 48.37
N ARG A 179 26.21 2.20 49.18
CA ARG A 179 26.18 2.29 50.66
C ARG A 179 26.48 1.06 51.56
N ARG A 180 27.67 1.15 52.21
CA ARG A 180 27.93 1.56 53.64
C ARG A 180 27.74 0.53 54.78
N LYS A 181 28.81 0.29 55.56
CA LYS A 181 28.95 0.47 57.05
C LYS A 181 30.36 0.01 57.51
N ARG A 182 31.19 0.92 58.04
CA ARG A 182 31.52 1.16 59.47
C ARG A 182 32.25 0.02 60.18
N HIS A 183 33.52 0.28 60.53
CA HIS A 183 34.06 0.05 61.86
C HIS A 183 34.81 1.31 62.29
#